data_AF-A0A9W9ZGI6-F1
#
_entry.id   AF-A0A9W9ZGI6-F1
#
_cell.length_a   1.000
_cell.length_b   1.000
_cell.length_c   1.000
_cell.angle_alpha   90.00
_cell.angle_beta   90.00
_cell.angle_gamma   90.00
#
_symmetry.space_group_name_H-M   'P 1'
#
loop_
_entity.id
_entity.type
_entity.pdbx_description
1 polymer ?
#
loop_
_entity_poly.entity_id
_entity_poly.type
_entity_poly.pdbx_seq_one_letter_code
_entity_poly.pdbx_strand_id
1 'polypeptide(L)'
;MEVCRKTVLVLFCLTAVWLSVESMTKTQSLRSILDHFTSTRNVYVDPAAKQRARDFIVKTFKDHGLHTWTEEFRSNQDKYPGVNVVGQLPGRYTGTSDDKIVVIGSHYDSVQTSPGVDDNGSGITALLQTLMLYTSPDKLKCSRDHTLLFVAFDLEEIQPSSNVPYSLSGNCPYPRGLCGSEYFVKNLTQSLNSTGAGFQGALVLETILNYNNTPNSQKFSPLLKNYFPQAYQQLFTNKFRGDFLSVIGRSYMTMESSLVGYQMLSKKMKTSKSLKLAFPRVCV
;
A
#
# COMPACT_ATOMS: atom_id res chain seq x y z
N MET A 1 75.54 11.90 -30.78
CA MET A 1 74.42 11.91 -31.74
C MET A 1 73.16 11.54 -30.98
N GLU A 2 72.34 12.55 -30.67
CA GLU A 2 71.11 12.40 -29.89
C GLU A 2 70.04 11.63 -30.66
N VAL A 3 69.41 10.65 -30.01
CA VAL A 3 68.25 9.93 -30.53
C VAL A 3 66.99 10.66 -30.07
N CYS A 4 66.33 11.35 -30.99
CA CYS A 4 65.07 12.04 -30.77
C CYS A 4 63.92 11.03 -30.68
N ARG A 5 63.35 10.84 -29.49
CA ARG A 5 62.20 9.96 -29.24
C ARG A 5 60.91 10.78 -29.35
N LYS A 6 60.15 10.59 -30.44
CA LYS A 6 58.83 11.22 -30.63
C LYS A 6 57.80 10.57 -29.71
N THR A 7 57.29 11.33 -28.74
CA THR A 7 56.15 10.93 -27.91
C THR A 7 54.85 11.20 -28.67
N VAL A 8 54.06 10.16 -28.94
CA VAL A 8 52.70 10.27 -29.48
C VAL A 8 51.74 10.43 -28.31
N LEU A 9 51.07 11.58 -28.22
CA LEU A 9 50.03 11.85 -27.23
C LEU A 9 48.68 11.38 -27.79
N VAL A 10 48.13 10.29 -27.25
CA VAL A 10 46.77 9.83 -27.59
C VAL A 10 45.79 10.52 -26.65
N LEU A 11 44.99 11.44 -27.18
CA LEU A 11 43.98 12.17 -26.45
C LEU A 11 42.71 11.31 -26.33
N PHE A 12 42.48 10.71 -25.16
CA PHE A 12 41.19 10.07 -24.86
C PHE A 12 40.13 11.14 -24.56
N CYS A 13 39.29 11.43 -25.54
CA CYS A 13 38.13 12.29 -25.36
C CYS A 13 37.01 11.47 -24.68
N LEU A 14 37.01 11.41 -23.35
CA LEU A 14 35.90 10.88 -22.56
C LEU A 14 34.74 11.88 -22.67
N THR A 15 33.81 11.65 -23.59
CA THR A 15 32.51 12.32 -23.57
C THR A 15 31.74 11.80 -22.36
N ALA A 16 31.85 12.51 -21.24
CA ALA A 16 30.94 12.32 -20.12
C ALA A 16 29.54 12.69 -20.61
N VAL A 17 28.75 11.67 -20.97
CA VAL A 17 27.31 11.84 -21.16
C VAL A 17 26.74 12.06 -19.77
N TRP A 18 26.62 13.32 -19.38
CA TRP A 18 25.85 13.72 -18.21
C TRP A 18 24.37 13.44 -18.54
N LEU A 19 23.91 12.21 -18.29
CA LEU A 19 22.49 11.96 -18.17
C LEU A 19 22.03 12.70 -16.92
N SER A 20 21.53 13.92 -17.11
CA SER A 20 20.77 14.62 -16.09
C SER A 20 19.53 13.79 -15.77
N VAL A 21 19.57 13.04 -14.67
CA VAL A 21 18.38 12.42 -14.09
C VAL A 21 17.54 13.55 -13.52
N GLU A 22 16.58 14.04 -14.30
CA GLU A 22 15.59 14.99 -13.79
C GLU A 22 14.78 14.34 -12.66
N SER A 23 14.67 15.04 -11.54
CA SER A 23 13.83 14.58 -10.44
C SER A 23 12.35 14.72 -10.83
N MET A 24 11.59 13.65 -10.67
CA MET A 24 10.16 13.66 -11.00
C MET A 24 9.39 14.57 -10.04
N THR A 25 8.40 15.29 -10.56
CA THR A 25 7.39 15.90 -9.69
C THR A 25 6.63 14.81 -8.92
N LYS A 26 6.04 15.15 -7.77
CA LYS A 26 5.24 14.19 -6.97
C LYS A 26 4.13 13.54 -7.80
N THR A 27 3.49 14.29 -8.68
CA THR A 27 2.44 13.76 -9.57
C THR A 27 2.99 12.80 -10.60
N GLN A 28 4.14 13.09 -11.21
CA GLN A 28 4.78 12.18 -12.16
C GLN A 28 5.24 10.90 -11.45
N SER A 29 5.80 11.01 -10.24
CA SER A 29 6.18 9.86 -9.41
C SER A 29 4.97 8.94 -9.16
N LEU A 30 3.86 9.51 -8.67
CA LEU A 30 2.61 8.76 -8.46
C LEU A 30 2.12 8.07 -9.74
N ARG A 31 2.13 8.77 -10.88
CA ARG A 31 1.69 8.18 -12.16
C ARG A 31 2.59 7.03 -12.60
N SER A 32 3.91 7.18 -12.50
CA SER A 32 4.83 6.11 -12.88
C SER A 32 4.66 4.84 -12.05
N ILE A 33 4.31 4.99 -10.76
CA ILE A 33 3.99 3.84 -9.91
C ILE A 33 2.62 3.25 -10.33
N LEU A 34 1.61 4.10 -10.51
CA LEU A 34 0.25 3.67 -10.84
C LEU A 34 0.17 2.91 -12.17
N ASP A 35 1.01 3.24 -13.14
CA ASP A 35 1.05 2.59 -14.44
C ASP A 35 1.30 1.07 -14.35
N HIS A 36 1.97 0.61 -13.28
CA HIS A 36 2.17 -0.82 -12.98
C HIS A 36 0.90 -1.54 -12.48
N PHE A 37 -0.16 -0.80 -12.14
CA PHE A 37 -1.40 -1.30 -11.56
C PHE A 37 -2.63 -0.96 -12.42
N THR A 38 -2.43 -0.86 -13.74
CA THR A 38 -3.48 -0.52 -14.72
C THR A 38 -4.14 -1.73 -15.39
N SER A 39 -3.57 -2.93 -15.20
CA SER A 39 -4.11 -4.20 -15.72
C SER A 39 -4.83 -4.98 -14.63
N THR A 40 -5.76 -5.85 -15.01
CA THR A 40 -6.44 -6.80 -14.11
C THR A 40 -5.43 -7.74 -13.45
N ARG A 41 -5.38 -7.74 -12.12
CA ARG A 41 -4.43 -8.51 -11.30
C ARG A 41 -5.13 -9.70 -10.67
N ASN A 42 -5.66 -10.54 -11.54
CA ASN A 42 -6.52 -11.65 -11.18
C ASN A 42 -5.95 -12.97 -11.68
N VAL A 43 -5.93 -13.99 -10.83
CA VAL A 43 -5.36 -15.30 -11.16
C VAL A 43 -6.11 -16.04 -12.29
N TYR A 44 -7.41 -15.84 -12.44
CA TYR A 44 -8.22 -16.48 -13.48
C TYR A 44 -8.20 -15.74 -14.81
N VAL A 45 -7.91 -14.43 -14.80
CA VAL A 45 -7.96 -13.57 -16.00
C VAL A 45 -6.56 -13.30 -16.55
N ASP A 46 -5.66 -12.82 -15.71
CA ASP A 46 -4.27 -12.51 -16.09
C ASP A 46 -3.32 -12.78 -14.91
N PRO A 47 -2.98 -14.06 -14.65
CA PRO A 47 -2.03 -14.41 -13.60
C PRO A 47 -0.64 -13.82 -13.85
N ALA A 48 -0.29 -13.52 -15.11
CA ALA A 48 0.99 -12.90 -15.45
C ALA A 48 1.03 -11.42 -15.05
N ALA A 49 -0.05 -10.65 -15.24
CA ALA A 49 -0.17 -9.29 -14.73
C ALA A 49 -0.13 -9.24 -13.21
N LYS A 50 -0.82 -10.17 -12.54
CA LYS A 50 -0.75 -10.30 -11.08
C LYS A 50 0.68 -10.56 -10.61
N GLN A 51 1.41 -11.44 -11.30
CA GLN A 51 2.83 -11.70 -11.00
C GLN A 51 3.70 -10.46 -11.24
N ARG A 52 3.55 -9.76 -12.38
CA ARG A 52 4.32 -8.53 -12.67
C ARG A 52 4.10 -7.45 -11.62
N ALA A 53 2.87 -7.28 -11.15
CA ALA A 53 2.56 -6.33 -10.08
C ALA A 53 3.26 -6.70 -8.76
N ARG A 54 3.21 -7.98 -8.38
CA ARG A 54 3.92 -8.50 -7.20
C ARG A 54 5.44 -8.35 -7.33
N ASP A 55 6.01 -8.67 -8.48
CA ASP A 55 7.45 -8.54 -8.73
C ASP A 55 7.90 -7.07 -8.63
N PHE A 56 7.08 -6.16 -9.15
CA PHE A 56 7.33 -4.73 -9.02
C PHE A 56 7.33 -4.29 -7.55
N ILE A 57 6.34 -4.71 -6.75
CA ILE A 57 6.28 -4.41 -5.32
C ILE A 57 7.50 -4.95 -4.58
N VAL A 58 7.85 -6.23 -4.79
CA VAL A 58 9.03 -6.87 -4.19
C VAL A 58 10.30 -6.10 -4.56
N LYS A 59 10.45 -5.73 -5.83
CA LYS A 59 11.59 -4.96 -6.31
C LYS A 59 11.64 -3.59 -5.64
N THR A 60 10.54 -2.85 -5.59
CA THR A 60 10.48 -1.52 -4.97
C THR A 60 10.83 -1.60 -3.48
N PHE A 61 10.34 -2.60 -2.74
CA PHE A 61 10.69 -2.77 -1.33
C PHE A 61 12.20 -3.00 -1.16
N LYS A 62 12.80 -3.89 -1.96
CA LYS A 62 14.23 -4.19 -1.92
C LYS A 62 15.09 -2.98 -2.33
N ASP A 63 14.73 -2.29 -3.40
CA ASP A 63 15.44 -1.10 -3.89
C ASP A 63 15.47 0.04 -2.85
N HIS A 64 14.48 0.08 -1.96
CA HIS A 64 14.40 1.05 -0.86
C HIS A 64 14.91 0.49 0.47
N GLY A 65 15.65 -0.61 0.45
CA GLY A 65 16.40 -1.12 1.60
C GLY A 65 15.55 -1.82 2.67
N LEU A 66 14.32 -2.23 2.35
CA LEU A 66 13.49 -3.00 3.29
C LEU A 66 14.00 -4.44 3.36
N HIS A 67 14.02 -5.00 4.58
CA HIS A 67 14.13 -6.43 4.74
C HIS A 67 12.82 -7.08 4.26
N THR A 68 12.86 -7.74 3.10
CA THR A 68 11.67 -8.11 2.33
C THR A 68 11.51 -9.62 2.23
N TRP A 69 10.32 -10.13 2.56
CA TRP A 69 9.94 -11.53 2.38
C TRP A 69 8.51 -11.65 1.82
N THR A 70 8.14 -12.87 1.43
CA THR A 70 6.79 -13.21 0.99
C THR A 70 6.15 -14.19 1.95
N GLU A 71 4.84 -14.08 2.11
CA GLU A 71 4.04 -15.05 2.88
C GLU A 71 3.11 -15.78 1.92
N GLU A 72 3.44 -17.03 1.61
CA GLU A 72 2.61 -17.88 0.77
C GLU A 72 1.55 -18.59 1.59
N PHE A 73 0.33 -18.67 1.04
CA PHE A 73 -0.79 -19.35 1.65
C PHE A 73 -1.69 -19.99 0.59
N ARG A 74 -2.47 -20.98 1.03
CA ARG A 74 -3.38 -21.72 0.14
C ARG A 74 -4.45 -20.79 -0.44
N SER A 75 -4.60 -20.84 -1.76
CA SER A 75 -5.73 -20.25 -2.49
C SER A 75 -6.69 -21.36 -2.97
N ASN A 76 -7.76 -20.97 -3.66
CA ASN A 76 -8.67 -21.88 -4.37
C ASN A 76 -8.18 -22.26 -5.79
N GLN A 77 -6.97 -21.86 -6.16
CA GLN A 77 -6.32 -22.21 -7.42
C GLN A 77 -5.05 -23.00 -7.11
N ASP A 78 -5.09 -24.31 -7.33
CA ASP A 78 -3.99 -25.22 -6.97
C ASP A 78 -2.64 -24.80 -7.59
N LYS A 79 -2.66 -24.20 -8.78
CA LYS A 79 -1.46 -23.73 -9.47
C LYS A 79 -0.91 -22.40 -8.93
N TYR A 80 -1.71 -21.61 -8.22
CA TYR A 80 -1.41 -20.23 -7.90
C TYR A 80 -1.76 -19.92 -6.44
N PRO A 81 -0.83 -20.11 -5.50
CA PRO A 81 -1.05 -19.72 -4.11
C PRO A 81 -1.32 -18.21 -3.98
N GLY A 82 -1.94 -17.82 -2.87
CA GLY A 82 -1.95 -16.43 -2.44
C GLY A 82 -0.58 -16.05 -1.89
N VAL A 83 -0.12 -14.83 -2.16
CA VAL A 83 1.21 -14.38 -1.70
C VAL A 83 1.17 -12.94 -1.22
N ASN A 84 1.25 -12.73 0.10
CA ASN A 84 1.52 -11.39 0.61
C ASN A 84 2.99 -11.02 0.35
N VAL A 85 3.26 -9.73 0.16
CA VAL A 85 4.63 -9.19 0.18
C VAL A 85 4.78 -8.33 1.42
N VAL A 86 5.79 -8.63 2.25
CA VAL A 86 6.07 -7.88 3.47
C VAL A 86 7.47 -7.31 3.40
N GLY A 87 7.59 -6.02 3.73
CA GLY A 87 8.87 -5.34 3.84
C GLY A 87 8.99 -4.64 5.19
N GLN A 88 10.04 -4.95 5.93
CA GLN A 88 10.34 -4.39 7.24
C GLN A 88 11.34 -3.24 7.12
N LEU A 89 10.97 -2.10 7.72
CA LEU A 89 11.88 -0.99 7.97
C LEU A 89 12.16 -0.92 9.49
N PRO A 90 13.38 -1.24 9.95
CA PRO A 90 13.68 -1.45 11.37
C PRO A 90 13.68 -0.15 12.17
N GLY A 91 13.05 -0.14 13.35
CA GLY A 91 13.19 0.91 14.35
C GLY A 91 14.35 0.64 15.31
N ARG A 92 14.56 1.54 16.28
CA ARG A 92 15.62 1.43 17.30
C ARG A 92 15.55 0.13 18.09
N TYR A 93 14.33 -0.34 18.38
CA TYR A 93 14.09 -1.50 19.23
C TYR A 93 13.81 -2.78 18.43
N THR A 94 13.98 -2.79 17.10
CA THR A 94 13.71 -3.99 16.29
C THR A 94 14.43 -5.22 16.83
N GLY A 95 13.67 -6.28 17.07
CA GLY A 95 14.17 -7.56 17.58
C GLY A 95 14.23 -7.65 19.11
N THR A 96 13.83 -6.62 19.85
CA THR A 96 13.67 -6.67 21.30
C THR A 96 12.19 -6.69 21.71
N SER A 97 11.91 -7.02 22.97
CA SER A 97 10.56 -6.96 23.55
C SER A 97 10.04 -5.52 23.69
N ASP A 98 10.91 -4.51 23.60
CA ASP A 98 10.52 -3.10 23.68
C ASP A 98 10.04 -2.54 22.33
N ASP A 99 10.17 -3.32 21.25
CA ASP A 99 9.69 -2.92 19.93
C ASP A 99 8.17 -2.75 19.91
N LYS A 100 7.71 -1.87 19.03
CA LYS A 100 6.30 -1.76 18.68
C LYS A 100 6.15 -1.70 17.18
N ILE A 101 5.26 -2.52 16.66
CA ILE A 101 5.03 -2.66 15.22
C ILE A 101 3.92 -1.71 14.75
N VAL A 102 4.20 -0.94 13.71
CA VAL A 102 3.20 -0.21 12.92
C VAL A 102 3.11 -0.81 11.52
N VAL A 103 1.91 -1.19 11.11
CA VAL A 103 1.65 -1.73 9.76
C VAL A 103 1.15 -0.61 8.85
N ILE A 104 1.69 -0.52 7.64
CA ILE A 104 1.13 0.27 6.54
C ILE A 104 0.83 -0.72 5.42
N GLY A 105 -0.44 -0.86 5.05
CA GLY A 105 -0.86 -1.93 4.15
C GLY A 105 -1.83 -1.50 3.06
N SER A 106 -1.90 -2.29 2.00
CA SER A 106 -2.89 -2.17 0.91
C SER A 106 -2.94 -3.50 0.16
N HIS A 107 -4.03 -3.83 -0.54
CA HIS A 107 -4.08 -5.03 -1.36
C HIS A 107 -3.77 -4.75 -2.83
N TYR A 108 -3.15 -5.72 -3.50
CA TYR A 108 -2.73 -5.55 -4.89
C TYR A 108 -3.46 -6.45 -5.87
N ASP A 109 -4.31 -7.37 -5.43
CA ASP A 109 -5.18 -8.12 -6.33
C ASP A 109 -6.34 -7.26 -6.85
N SER A 110 -7.08 -7.79 -7.81
CA SER A 110 -8.30 -7.15 -8.31
C SER A 110 -9.36 -8.22 -8.62
N VAL A 111 -10.64 -7.83 -8.61
CA VAL A 111 -11.70 -8.66 -9.19
C VAL A 111 -11.46 -8.97 -10.67
N GLN A 112 -12.19 -9.94 -11.20
CA GLN A 112 -12.07 -10.39 -12.59
C GLN A 112 -12.55 -9.35 -13.61
N THR A 113 -13.53 -8.54 -13.24
CA THR A 113 -14.27 -7.65 -14.14
C THR A 113 -13.71 -6.23 -14.24
N SER A 114 -12.64 -5.94 -13.49
CA SER A 114 -12.05 -4.60 -13.39
C SER A 114 -10.53 -4.70 -13.36
N PRO A 115 -9.80 -3.72 -13.93
CA PRO A 115 -8.37 -3.59 -13.69
C PRO A 115 -8.01 -3.21 -12.26
N GLY A 116 -8.99 -2.72 -11.48
CA GLY A 116 -8.78 -2.36 -10.09
C GLY A 116 -7.79 -1.22 -9.89
N VAL A 117 -7.88 -0.16 -10.71
CA VAL A 117 -7.00 1.02 -10.54
C VAL A 117 -7.38 1.78 -9.28
N ASP A 118 -8.66 2.06 -9.08
CA ASP A 118 -9.14 2.69 -7.84
C ASP A 118 -9.06 1.68 -6.68
N ASP A 119 -9.55 0.46 -6.92
CA ASP A 119 -9.65 -0.66 -5.97
C ASP A 119 -8.77 -1.86 -6.42
N ASN A 120 -7.51 -1.94 -6.02
CA ASN A 120 -6.81 -0.99 -5.15
C ASN A 120 -5.37 -0.66 -5.60
N GLY A 121 -5.19 -0.53 -6.93
CA GLY A 121 -3.93 -0.04 -7.51
C GLY A 121 -3.52 1.34 -6.97
N SER A 122 -4.51 2.15 -6.59
CA SER A 122 -4.33 3.46 -5.97
C SER A 122 -3.76 3.37 -4.56
N GLY A 123 -4.23 2.44 -3.73
CA GLY A 123 -3.73 2.19 -2.38
C GLY A 123 -2.31 1.66 -2.40
N ILE A 124 -1.98 0.72 -3.30
CA ILE A 124 -0.60 0.23 -3.47
C ILE A 124 0.30 1.35 -3.97
N THR A 125 -0.18 2.19 -4.88
CA THR A 125 0.57 3.36 -5.33
C THR A 125 0.91 4.30 -4.17
N ALA A 126 -0.06 4.56 -3.28
CA ALA A 126 0.17 5.37 -2.09
C ALA A 126 1.09 4.68 -1.07
N LEU A 127 1.00 3.35 -0.92
CA LEU A 127 1.88 2.55 -0.07
C LEU A 127 3.34 2.71 -0.51
N LEU A 128 3.59 2.50 -1.81
CA LEU A 128 4.92 2.63 -2.41
C LEU A 128 5.43 4.08 -2.36
N GLN A 129 4.58 5.06 -2.63
CA GLN A 129 4.97 6.47 -2.48
C GLN A 129 5.29 6.84 -1.03
N THR A 130 4.58 6.25 -0.05
CA THR A 130 4.85 6.43 1.38
C THR A 130 6.20 5.83 1.74
N LEU A 131 6.49 4.61 1.27
CA LEU A 131 7.80 3.99 1.42
C LEU A 131 8.94 4.89 0.91
N MET A 132 8.82 5.42 -0.31
CA MET A 132 9.82 6.30 -0.90
C MET A 132 10.06 7.56 -0.05
N LEU A 133 9.02 8.09 0.60
CA LEU A 133 9.17 9.24 1.49
C LEU A 133 9.92 8.86 2.77
N TYR A 134 9.59 7.73 3.39
CA TYR A 134 10.25 7.25 4.62
C TYR A 134 11.71 6.86 4.42
N THR A 135 12.06 6.42 3.21
CA THR A 135 13.42 5.98 2.85
C THR A 135 14.22 7.06 2.11
N SER A 136 13.65 8.25 1.95
CA SER A 136 14.37 9.40 1.38
C SER A 136 15.55 9.81 2.27
N PRO A 137 16.66 10.31 1.69
CA PRO A 137 17.86 10.66 2.46
C PRO A 137 17.62 11.61 3.64
N ASP A 138 16.66 12.52 3.52
CA ASP A 138 16.31 13.46 4.59
C ASP A 138 15.58 12.78 5.75
N LYS A 139 14.81 11.72 5.47
CA LYS A 139 14.06 10.96 6.49
C LYS A 139 14.88 9.84 7.12
N LEU A 140 15.89 9.32 6.42
CA LEU A 140 16.85 8.36 7.01
C LEU A 140 17.67 8.97 8.16
N LYS A 141 17.80 10.31 8.22
CA LYS A 141 18.47 11.02 9.32
C LYS A 141 17.65 11.08 10.61
N CYS A 142 16.37 10.72 10.55
CA CYS A 142 15.51 10.67 11.72
C CYS A 142 15.66 9.36 12.47
N SER A 143 15.74 9.41 13.80
CA SER A 143 15.57 8.19 14.60
C SER A 143 14.10 7.82 14.65
N ARG A 144 13.79 6.55 14.42
CA ARG A 144 12.45 5.98 14.60
C ARG A 144 12.54 4.86 15.62
N ASP A 145 11.65 4.88 16.61
CA ASP A 145 11.63 3.87 17.67
C ASP A 145 10.89 2.61 17.23
N HIS A 146 9.77 2.76 16.50
CA HIS A 146 8.86 1.67 16.12
C HIS A 146 9.22 1.05 14.78
N THR A 147 9.29 -0.28 14.69
CA THR A 147 9.38 -0.98 13.40
C THR A 147 8.16 -0.69 12.51
N LEU A 148 8.40 -0.37 11.23
CA LEU A 148 7.35 -0.26 10.22
C LEU A 148 7.32 -1.53 9.37
N LEU A 149 6.13 -2.11 9.19
CA LEU A 149 5.89 -3.16 8.19
C LEU A 149 5.07 -2.58 7.05
N PHE A 150 5.64 -2.54 5.86
CA PHE A 150 4.93 -2.28 4.63
C PHE A 150 4.40 -3.61 4.10
N VAL A 151 3.09 -3.71 3.87
CA VAL A 151 2.44 -4.98 3.52
C VAL A 151 1.57 -4.81 2.29
N ALA A 152 1.87 -5.57 1.24
CA ALA A 152 0.98 -5.72 0.10
C ALA A 152 0.20 -7.04 0.26
N PHE A 153 -1.08 -6.93 0.58
CA PHE A 153 -1.96 -8.08 0.78
C PHE A 153 -2.42 -8.66 -0.56
N ASP A 154 -2.50 -9.98 -0.62
CA ASP A 154 -3.10 -10.68 -1.75
C ASP A 154 -4.48 -11.26 -1.36
N LEU A 155 -5.33 -11.46 -2.36
CA LEU A 155 -6.64 -12.09 -2.22
C LEU A 155 -7.51 -11.37 -1.16
N GLU A 156 -7.50 -10.04 -1.18
CA GLU A 156 -8.54 -9.24 -0.52
C GLU A 156 -9.88 -9.53 -1.19
N GLU A 157 -9.87 -9.56 -2.52
CA GLU A 157 -11.09 -9.67 -3.32
C GLU A 157 -11.61 -11.10 -3.41
N ILE A 158 -12.92 -11.22 -3.55
CA ILE A 158 -13.55 -12.48 -3.91
C ILE A 158 -13.26 -12.76 -5.39
N GLN A 159 -12.72 -13.95 -5.68
CA GLN A 159 -12.46 -14.43 -7.04
C GLN A 159 -13.37 -15.63 -7.31
N PRO A 160 -14.57 -15.40 -7.87
CA PRO A 160 -15.50 -16.46 -8.16
C PRO A 160 -14.95 -17.41 -9.20
N SER A 161 -14.96 -18.70 -8.91
CA SER A 161 -14.70 -19.71 -9.94
C SER A 161 -15.94 -19.82 -10.84
N SER A 162 -15.73 -20.09 -12.12
CA SER A 162 -16.79 -20.12 -13.15
C SER A 162 -17.95 -21.09 -12.85
N ASN A 163 -17.75 -22.06 -11.94
CA ASN A 163 -18.72 -23.11 -11.62
C ASN A 163 -19.29 -23.01 -10.19
N VAL A 164 -19.01 -21.91 -9.47
CA VAL A 164 -19.47 -21.75 -8.08
C VAL A 164 -20.21 -20.41 -7.96
N PRO A 165 -21.45 -20.38 -7.41
CA PRO A 165 -22.16 -19.14 -7.17
C PRO A 165 -21.31 -18.13 -6.38
N TYR A 166 -21.47 -16.83 -6.63
CA TYR A 166 -20.72 -15.79 -5.92
C TYR A 166 -20.84 -15.90 -4.39
N SER A 167 -22.01 -16.28 -3.87
CA SER A 167 -22.26 -16.50 -2.44
C SER A 167 -21.50 -17.70 -1.85
N LEU A 168 -21.01 -18.59 -2.70
CA LEU A 168 -20.19 -19.76 -2.36
C LEU A 168 -18.76 -19.62 -2.91
N SER A 169 -18.41 -18.43 -3.41
CA SER A 169 -17.12 -18.12 -4.00
C SER A 169 -16.20 -17.41 -3.03
N GLY A 170 -14.93 -17.77 -3.03
CA GLY A 170 -13.88 -17.08 -2.28
C GLY A 170 -12.54 -17.79 -2.41
N ASN A 171 -11.47 -17.10 -2.02
CA ASN A 171 -10.09 -17.54 -2.29
C ASN A 171 -9.30 -17.89 -1.05
N CYS A 172 -10.01 -18.10 0.04
CA CYS A 172 -9.49 -18.72 1.23
C CYS A 172 -9.96 -20.19 1.19
N PRO A 173 -9.59 -21.02 2.17
CA PRO A 173 -10.31 -22.28 2.41
C PRO A 173 -11.84 -22.13 2.58
N TYR A 174 -12.36 -20.89 2.67
CA TYR A 174 -13.76 -20.53 2.80
C TYR A 174 -14.17 -19.51 1.73
N PRO A 175 -15.47 -19.43 1.36
CA PRO A 175 -15.98 -18.57 0.29
C PRO A 175 -16.07 -17.09 0.72
N ARG A 176 -14.91 -16.48 0.96
CA ARG A 176 -14.75 -15.05 1.25
C ARG A 176 -13.45 -14.50 0.65
N GLY A 177 -13.34 -13.17 0.67
CA GLY A 177 -12.10 -12.44 0.47
C GLY A 177 -11.26 -12.35 1.74
N LEU A 178 -10.37 -11.35 1.83
CA LEU A 178 -9.52 -11.02 2.98
C LEU A 178 -8.45 -12.07 3.34
N CYS A 179 -8.10 -12.97 2.43
CA CYS A 179 -7.27 -14.13 2.76
C CYS A 179 -5.85 -13.74 3.17
N GLY A 180 -5.25 -12.81 2.42
CA GLY A 180 -3.90 -12.33 2.71
C GLY A 180 -3.81 -11.64 4.05
N SER A 181 -4.75 -10.75 4.36
CA SER A 181 -4.73 -10.02 5.65
C SER A 181 -4.97 -10.96 6.83
N GLU A 182 -5.86 -11.95 6.71
CA GLU A 182 -6.05 -12.98 7.74
C GLU A 182 -4.80 -13.83 7.97
N TYR A 183 -4.10 -14.21 6.89
CA TYR A 183 -2.86 -14.97 6.98
C TYR A 183 -1.74 -14.15 7.63
N PHE A 184 -1.58 -12.91 7.18
CA PHE A 184 -0.61 -11.98 7.75
C PHE A 184 -0.83 -11.75 9.24
N VAL A 185 -2.09 -11.52 9.67
CA VAL A 185 -2.40 -11.32 11.09
C VAL A 185 -2.02 -12.54 11.92
N LYS A 186 -2.25 -13.77 11.42
CA LYS A 186 -1.82 -14.99 12.12
C LYS A 186 -0.31 -15.04 12.30
N ASN A 187 0.45 -14.78 11.24
CA ASN A 187 1.92 -14.77 11.30
C ASN A 187 2.45 -13.65 12.21
N LEU A 188 1.89 -12.45 12.10
CA LEU A 188 2.25 -11.32 12.94
C LEU A 188 1.97 -11.64 14.42
N THR A 189 0.79 -12.18 14.75
CA THR A 189 0.45 -12.58 16.12
C THR A 189 1.45 -13.61 16.67
N GLN A 190 1.83 -14.62 15.87
CA GLN A 190 2.85 -15.58 16.27
C GLN A 190 4.20 -14.91 16.53
N SER A 191 4.62 -14.01 15.64
CA SER A 191 5.86 -13.25 15.81
C SER A 191 5.84 -12.41 17.09
N LEU A 192 4.79 -11.63 17.33
CA LEU A 192 4.64 -10.79 18.52
C LEU A 192 4.68 -11.61 19.81
N ASN A 193 4.00 -12.77 19.82
CA ASN A 193 4.03 -13.68 20.97
C ASN A 193 5.43 -14.25 21.23
N SER A 194 6.20 -14.54 20.17
CA SER A 194 7.54 -15.11 20.29
C SER A 194 8.60 -14.10 20.69
N THR A 195 8.49 -12.83 20.28
CA THR A 195 9.47 -11.78 20.57
C THR A 195 9.12 -10.93 21.78
N GLY A 196 7.85 -10.94 22.21
CA GLY A 196 7.33 -10.03 23.23
C GLY A 196 7.11 -8.59 22.73
N ALA A 197 7.33 -8.32 21.44
CA ALA A 197 7.11 -7.00 20.86
C ALA A 197 5.62 -6.61 20.90
N GLY A 198 5.37 -5.31 21.03
CA GLY A 198 4.02 -4.75 21.00
C GLY A 198 3.49 -4.50 19.58
N PHE A 199 2.17 -4.36 19.46
CA PHE A 199 1.52 -3.86 18.25
C PHE A 199 0.94 -2.48 18.49
N GLN A 200 1.38 -1.49 17.72
CA GLN A 200 0.98 -0.09 17.88
C GLN A 200 -0.25 0.27 17.02
N GLY A 201 -0.40 -0.34 15.85
CA GLY A 201 -1.55 -0.10 14.97
C GLY A 201 -1.28 -0.40 13.50
N ALA A 202 -2.32 -0.22 12.69
CA ALA A 202 -2.25 -0.37 11.24
C ALA A 202 -2.92 0.81 10.52
N LEU A 203 -2.30 1.25 9.43
CA LEU A 203 -2.85 2.16 8.43
C LEU A 203 -3.08 1.36 7.15
N VAL A 204 -4.34 1.07 6.83
CA VAL A 204 -4.71 0.34 5.60
C VAL A 204 -5.19 1.36 4.57
N LEU A 205 -4.55 1.38 3.41
CA LEU A 205 -4.78 2.32 2.32
C LEU A 205 -5.71 1.66 1.31
N GLU A 206 -6.91 2.21 1.17
CA GLU A 206 -8.00 1.63 0.38
C GLU A 206 -8.71 2.70 -0.44
N THR A 207 -8.85 2.50 -1.75
CA THR A 207 -9.58 3.40 -2.67
C THR A 207 -9.24 4.89 -2.49
N ILE A 208 -7.96 5.24 -2.63
CA ILE A 208 -7.47 6.62 -2.43
C ILE A 208 -6.96 7.25 -3.74
N LEU A 209 -6.56 8.52 -3.70
CA LEU A 209 -6.02 9.25 -4.87
C LEU A 209 -7.02 9.55 -6.01
N ASN A 210 -8.29 9.19 -5.87
CA ASN A 210 -9.36 9.60 -6.78
C ASN A 210 -10.05 10.88 -6.28
N TYR A 211 -10.07 11.93 -7.10
CA TYR A 211 -10.80 13.18 -6.82
C TYR A 211 -11.82 13.44 -7.91
N ASN A 212 -13.10 13.44 -7.54
CA ASN A 212 -14.18 13.78 -8.46
C ASN A 212 -15.22 14.66 -7.77
N ASN A 213 -15.08 15.97 -8.00
CA ASN A 213 -15.99 16.97 -7.46
C ASN A 213 -17.28 17.13 -8.27
N THR A 214 -17.73 16.14 -9.03
CA THR A 214 -19.06 16.15 -9.69
C THR A 214 -20.11 15.65 -8.69
N PRO A 215 -21.34 16.23 -8.62
CA PRO A 215 -22.39 15.66 -7.80
C PRO A 215 -22.66 14.19 -8.15
N ASN A 216 -22.87 13.34 -7.14
CA ASN A 216 -23.13 11.90 -7.27
C ASN A 216 -22.02 11.10 -7.96
N SER A 217 -20.77 11.58 -7.88
CA SER A 217 -19.61 10.85 -8.42
C SER A 217 -19.23 9.62 -7.61
N GLN A 218 -19.64 9.55 -6.34
CA GLN A 218 -19.41 8.41 -5.47
C GLN A 218 -20.71 7.62 -5.26
N LYS A 219 -20.61 6.29 -5.30
CA LYS A 219 -21.71 5.37 -4.99
C LYS A 219 -21.32 4.58 -3.75
N PHE A 220 -22.21 4.54 -2.77
CA PHE A 220 -21.99 3.82 -1.52
C PHE A 220 -23.02 2.71 -1.34
N SER A 221 -22.62 1.65 -0.65
CA SER A 221 -23.56 0.63 -0.18
C SER A 221 -24.63 1.27 0.71
N PRO A 222 -25.90 0.83 0.62
CA PRO A 222 -26.96 1.26 1.54
C PRO A 222 -26.59 1.07 3.02
N LEU A 223 -25.69 0.11 3.31
CA LEU A 223 -25.19 -0.16 4.65
C LEU A 223 -24.44 1.03 5.27
N LEU A 224 -23.86 1.92 4.47
CA LEU A 224 -23.13 3.10 4.97
C LEU A 224 -24.02 3.97 5.87
N LYS A 225 -25.30 4.13 5.51
CA LYS A 225 -26.28 4.88 6.32
C LYS A 225 -26.50 4.25 7.69
N ASN A 226 -26.48 2.93 7.76
CA ASN A 226 -26.76 2.18 8.99
C ASN A 226 -25.56 2.18 9.93
N TYR A 227 -24.35 1.98 9.40
CA TYR A 227 -23.12 1.92 10.21
C TYR A 227 -22.55 3.30 10.53
N PHE A 228 -22.68 4.27 9.62
CA PHE A 228 -22.08 5.61 9.75
C PHE A 228 -23.09 6.71 9.42
N PRO A 229 -24.19 6.83 10.18
CA PRO A 229 -25.28 7.76 9.86
C PRO A 229 -24.81 9.22 9.76
N GLN A 230 -23.88 9.64 10.62
CA GLN A 230 -23.34 11.01 10.59
C GLN A 230 -22.51 11.27 9.33
N ALA A 231 -21.63 10.34 8.94
CA ALA A 231 -20.83 10.46 7.72
C ALA A 231 -21.74 10.43 6.47
N TYR A 232 -22.74 9.55 6.46
CA TYR A 232 -23.74 9.51 5.40
C TYR A 232 -24.46 10.85 5.23
N GLN A 233 -24.88 11.51 6.32
CA GLN A 233 -25.52 12.83 6.25
C GLN A 233 -24.59 13.91 5.70
N GLN A 234 -23.30 13.88 6.05
CA GLN A 234 -22.30 14.78 5.48
C GLN A 234 -22.14 14.56 3.97
N LEU A 235 -22.07 13.30 3.54
CA LEU A 235 -21.99 12.93 2.12
C LEU A 235 -23.24 13.35 1.34
N PHE A 236 -24.42 13.08 1.90
CA PHE A 236 -25.71 13.48 1.33
C PHE A 236 -25.79 15.00 1.15
N THR A 237 -25.46 15.77 2.19
CA THR A 237 -25.41 17.24 2.14
C THR A 237 -24.40 17.75 1.11
N ASN A 238 -23.28 17.05 0.96
CA ASN A 238 -22.24 17.34 -0.04
C ASN A 238 -22.56 16.78 -1.44
N LYS A 239 -23.78 16.27 -1.67
CA LYS A 239 -24.22 15.67 -2.94
C LYS A 239 -23.34 14.51 -3.42
N PHE A 240 -22.87 13.66 -2.51
CA PHE A 240 -22.06 12.46 -2.79
C PHE A 240 -20.87 12.71 -3.74
N ARG A 241 -20.19 13.85 -3.57
CA ARG A 241 -18.96 14.17 -4.31
C ARG A 241 -17.78 13.40 -3.70
N GLY A 242 -16.88 12.90 -4.55
CA GLY A 242 -15.58 12.35 -4.16
C GLY A 242 -14.54 13.45 -3.98
N ASP A 243 -14.81 14.41 -3.10
CA ASP A 243 -13.96 15.57 -2.83
C ASP A 243 -13.36 15.55 -1.41
N PHE A 244 -13.23 14.37 -0.81
CA PHE A 244 -12.78 14.19 0.57
C PHE A 244 -11.82 13.01 0.71
N LEU A 245 -11.11 12.98 1.83
CA LEU A 245 -10.42 11.78 2.33
C LEU A 245 -11.15 11.29 3.57
N SER A 246 -11.34 9.97 3.69
CA SER A 246 -11.94 9.34 4.86
C SER A 246 -10.95 8.48 5.63
N VAL A 247 -11.10 8.50 6.94
CA VAL A 247 -10.43 7.58 7.86
C VAL A 247 -11.51 6.84 8.62
N ILE A 248 -11.49 5.50 8.55
CA ILE A 248 -12.36 4.62 9.32
C ILE A 248 -11.48 3.92 10.36
N GLY A 249 -11.83 4.03 11.63
CA GLY A 249 -11.04 3.48 12.71
C GLY A 249 -11.90 3.09 13.90
N ARG A 250 -11.32 2.32 14.83
CA ARG A 250 -11.96 1.98 16.09
C ARG A 250 -12.09 3.23 16.96
N SER A 251 -13.28 3.52 17.46
CA SER A 251 -13.47 4.52 18.51
C SER A 251 -12.97 3.97 19.83
N TYR A 252 -12.25 4.75 20.63
CA TYR A 252 -11.97 4.40 22.02
C TYR A 252 -13.32 4.35 22.78
N MET A 253 -13.89 3.15 22.97
CA MET A 253 -14.95 2.94 23.95
C MET A 253 -14.31 2.33 25.20
N THR A 254 -14.62 2.93 26.35
CA THR A 254 -14.26 2.42 27.68
C THR A 254 -14.82 1.01 27.88
N MET A 255 -14.19 0.24 28.78
CA MET A 255 -14.33 -1.22 28.97
C MET A 255 -15.74 -1.80 29.26
N GLU A 256 -16.82 -1.02 29.16
CA GLU A 256 -18.17 -1.48 29.52
C GLU A 256 -19.05 -1.93 28.34
N SER A 257 -18.64 -1.73 27.09
CA SER A 257 -19.42 -2.18 25.93
C SER A 257 -18.66 -3.22 25.10
N SER A 258 -19.20 -4.43 25.03
CA SER A 258 -18.72 -5.56 24.21
C SER A 258 -18.86 -5.36 22.69
N LEU A 259 -19.11 -4.13 22.23
CA LEU A 259 -19.24 -3.75 20.83
C LEU A 259 -18.05 -2.88 20.43
N VAL A 260 -17.20 -3.37 19.54
CA VAL A 260 -16.15 -2.57 18.91
C VAL A 260 -16.83 -1.51 18.03
N GLY A 261 -16.91 -0.28 18.52
CA GLY A 261 -17.40 0.87 17.74
C GLY A 261 -16.41 1.31 16.67
N TYR A 262 -16.91 1.66 15.49
CA TYR A 262 -16.14 2.28 14.42
C TYR A 262 -16.61 3.72 14.20
N GLN A 263 -15.67 4.62 13.91
CA GLN A 263 -15.93 6.00 13.53
C GLN A 263 -15.36 6.28 12.14
N MET A 264 -16.13 6.99 11.32
CA MET A 264 -15.69 7.51 10.02
C MET A 264 -15.54 9.03 10.11
N LEU A 265 -14.34 9.52 9.86
CA LEU A 265 -14.03 10.94 9.76
C LEU A 265 -13.71 11.28 8.32
N SER A 266 -14.42 12.24 7.73
CA SER A 266 -14.16 12.75 6.38
C SER A 266 -13.68 14.19 6.41
N LYS A 267 -12.61 14.48 5.65
CA LYS A 267 -12.09 15.84 5.47
C LYS A 267 -12.16 16.25 4.01
N LYS A 268 -12.95 17.30 3.73
CA LYS A 268 -13.07 17.89 2.40
C LYS A 268 -11.72 18.44 1.91
N MET A 269 -11.34 18.05 0.70
CA MET A 269 -10.16 18.52 0.00
C MET A 269 -10.47 19.85 -0.70
N LYS A 270 -9.58 20.84 -0.54
CA LYS A 270 -9.70 22.14 -1.21
C LYS A 270 -8.89 22.11 -2.50
N THR A 271 -9.50 22.51 -3.62
CA THR A 271 -8.94 22.46 -4.99
C THR A 271 -7.62 23.22 -5.22
N SER A 272 -7.14 24.03 -4.26
CA SER A 272 -5.91 24.82 -4.44
C SER A 272 -4.91 24.79 -3.27
N LYS A 273 -5.08 23.91 -2.29
CA LYS A 273 -4.05 23.72 -1.27
C LYS A 273 -3.64 22.26 -1.29
N SER A 274 -2.40 22.01 -1.71
CA SER A 274 -1.64 20.83 -1.28
C SER A 274 -2.09 20.51 0.15
N LEU A 275 -2.57 19.29 0.39
CA LEU A 275 -2.85 18.85 1.74
C LEU A 275 -1.49 18.90 2.45
N LYS A 276 -1.17 20.05 3.05
CA LYS A 276 -0.13 20.16 4.06
C LYS A 276 -0.78 19.47 5.26
N LEU A 277 -0.80 18.14 5.23
CA LEU A 277 -0.44 17.40 6.42
C LEU A 277 0.95 17.92 6.75
N ALA A 278 1.00 19.00 7.51
CA ALA A 278 2.18 19.34 8.27
C ALA A 278 2.30 18.17 9.25
N PHE A 279 2.89 17.07 8.78
CA PHE A 279 3.95 16.51 9.58
C PHE A 279 4.96 17.63 9.59
N PRO A 280 5.17 18.34 10.73
CA PRO A 280 6.32 19.22 10.84
C PRO A 280 7.58 18.46 10.40
N ARG A 281 8.74 19.12 10.32
CA ARG A 281 10.02 18.39 10.26
C ARG A 281 10.27 17.65 11.59
N VAL A 282 9.30 16.87 12.02
CA VAL A 282 9.29 15.99 13.16
C VAL A 282 9.51 14.62 12.56
N CYS A 283 10.62 14.03 12.99
CA CYS A 283 10.87 12.63 12.86
C CYS A 283 9.67 11.88 13.45
N VAL A 284 9.06 10.99 12.65
CA VAL A 284 8.03 10.06 13.13
C VAL A 284 8.72 8.78 13.54
#